data_AF-A0A8J1IUE8-F1
#
_entry.id   AF-A0A8J1IUE8-F1
#
_cell.length_a   1.000
_cell.length_b   1.000
_cell.length_c   1.000
_cell.angle_alpha   90.00
_cell.angle_beta   90.00
_cell.angle_gamma   90.00
#
_symmetry.space_group_name_H-M   'P 1'
#
loop_
_entity.id
_entity.type
_entity.pdbx_description
1 polymer ?
#
loop_
_entity_poly.entity_id
_entity_poly.type
_entity_poly.pdbx_seq_one_letter_code
_entity_poly.pdbx_strand_id
1 'polypeptide(L)'
;MAAYIEFVPPPECPVFEPSWEEFSDPLSFIGRIRPIAEKTGICKIPPPKDWQPPFACDVKSFCFTPRVQRLNELEAMTRVKLDFLDQLGKFWELQGSALRIPVVDGKLLGVYALSKVVSSEGGFEVVTKEKKWSQVGNRMGYQPGKGTGSLLKLHYDRILYPYELFQSGVSLMVRNAPRIF
;
A
#
# COMPACT_ATOMS: atom_id res chain seq x y z
N MET A 1 0.30 -15.45 -15.65
CA MET A 1 -1.01 -14.83 -15.89
C MET A 1 -1.51 -14.31 -14.56
N ALA A 2 -1.75 -13.00 -14.43
CA ALA A 2 -2.43 -12.47 -13.25
C ALA A 2 -3.88 -12.99 -13.31
N ALA A 3 -4.31 -13.69 -12.27
CA ALA A 3 -5.71 -14.10 -12.16
C ALA A 3 -6.54 -12.82 -12.02
N TYR A 4 -7.31 -12.47 -13.06
CA TYR A 4 -8.34 -11.45 -12.94
C TYR A 4 -9.38 -12.00 -11.98
N ILE A 5 -9.47 -11.39 -10.79
CA ILE A 5 -10.57 -11.66 -9.87
C ILE A 5 -11.79 -10.95 -10.47
N GLU A 6 -12.74 -11.71 -10.99
CA GLU A 6 -14.01 -11.18 -11.46
C GLU A 6 -14.76 -10.56 -10.26
N PHE A 7 -15.31 -9.37 -10.46
CA PHE A 7 -16.00 -8.66 -9.38
C PHE A 7 -17.29 -9.39 -9.00
N VAL A 8 -17.42 -9.73 -7.72
CA VAL A 8 -18.66 -10.26 -7.14
C VAL A 8 -19.25 -9.20 -6.20
N PRO A 9 -20.45 -8.68 -6.48
CA PRO A 9 -21.11 -7.71 -5.61
C PRO A 9 -21.30 -8.26 -4.18
N PRO A 10 -20.91 -7.50 -3.13
CA PRO A 10 -21.25 -7.84 -1.75
C PRO A 10 -22.77 -7.80 -1.48
N PRO A 11 -23.25 -8.45 -0.41
CA PRO A 11 -24.64 -8.29 0.02
C PRO A 11 -24.95 -6.85 0.43
N GLU A 12 -26.17 -6.41 0.17
CA GLU A 12 -26.66 -5.07 0.52
C GLU A 12 -26.77 -4.84 2.03
N CYS A 13 -26.62 -3.59 2.45
CA CYS A 13 -26.78 -3.17 3.85
C CYS A 13 -28.27 -2.98 4.23
N PRO A 14 -28.64 -3.05 5.52
CA PRO A 14 -30.01 -2.85 5.96
C PRO A 14 -30.50 -1.42 5.70
N VAL A 15 -31.78 -1.30 5.38
CA VAL A 15 -32.47 -0.02 5.11
C VAL A 15 -33.53 0.21 6.17
N PHE A 16 -33.58 1.41 6.75
CA PHE A 16 -34.56 1.78 7.77
C PHE A 16 -35.35 3.02 7.34
N GLU A 17 -36.66 2.87 7.22
CA GLU A 17 -37.60 3.95 6.86
C GLU A 17 -38.30 4.46 8.13
N PRO A 18 -37.80 5.55 8.77
CA PRO A 18 -38.41 6.11 9.96
C PRO A 18 -39.79 6.70 9.68
N SER A 19 -40.69 6.59 10.66
CA SER A 19 -41.88 7.44 10.71
C SER A 19 -41.51 8.91 11.01
N TRP A 20 -42.45 9.84 10.85
CA TRP A 20 -42.23 11.25 11.23
C TRP A 20 -41.89 11.43 12.72
N GLU A 21 -42.49 10.62 13.59
CA GLU A 21 -42.20 10.62 15.03
C GLU A 21 -40.77 10.16 15.29
N GLU A 22 -40.36 9.09 14.64
CA GLU A 22 -39.01 8.53 14.76
C GLU A 22 -37.94 9.44 14.13
N PHE A 23 -38.27 10.12 13.05
CA PHE A 23 -37.39 11.05 12.35
C PHE A 23 -37.16 12.35 13.15
N SER A 24 -38.01 12.65 14.13
CA SER A 24 -37.90 13.86 14.96
C SER A 24 -36.69 13.83 15.90
N ASP A 25 -36.25 12.65 16.36
CA ASP A 25 -35.06 12.46 17.19
C ASP A 25 -34.09 11.45 16.53
N PRO A 26 -33.16 11.94 15.71
CA PRO A 26 -32.22 11.08 14.98
C PRO A 26 -31.35 10.20 15.88
N LEU A 27 -30.91 10.70 17.05
CA LEU A 27 -30.00 9.95 17.92
C LEU A 27 -30.72 8.80 18.61
N SER A 28 -31.95 9.03 19.05
CA SER A 28 -32.80 7.97 19.62
C SER A 28 -33.13 6.91 18.57
N PHE A 29 -33.45 7.31 17.32
CA PHE A 29 -33.67 6.38 16.23
C PHE A 29 -32.42 5.55 15.90
N ILE A 30 -31.24 6.19 15.81
CA ILE A 30 -29.96 5.50 15.60
C ILE A 30 -29.70 4.50 16.73
N GLY A 31 -29.93 4.90 17.99
CA GLY A 31 -29.80 4.01 19.15
C GLY A 31 -30.71 2.78 19.05
N ARG A 32 -31.93 2.95 18.55
CA ARG A 32 -32.89 1.87 18.34
C ARG A 32 -32.45 0.86 17.26
N ILE A 33 -31.93 1.35 16.13
CA ILE A 33 -31.49 0.47 15.02
C ILE A 33 -30.08 -0.11 15.23
N ARG A 34 -29.31 0.44 16.17
CA ARG A 34 -27.92 0.03 16.46
C ARG A 34 -27.73 -1.49 16.59
N PRO A 35 -28.54 -2.25 17.34
CA PRO A 35 -28.33 -3.70 17.50
C PRO A 35 -28.36 -4.50 16.19
N ILE A 36 -28.95 -3.94 15.13
CA ILE A 36 -29.03 -4.53 13.79
C ILE A 36 -27.92 -3.96 12.90
N ALA A 37 -27.83 -2.63 12.80
CA ALA A 37 -26.89 -1.94 11.91
C ALA A 37 -25.41 -2.13 12.30
N GLU A 38 -25.13 -2.29 13.60
CA GLU A 38 -23.76 -2.51 14.10
C GLU A 38 -23.14 -3.80 13.54
N LYS A 39 -23.98 -4.82 13.25
CA LYS A 39 -23.52 -6.10 12.68
C LYS A 39 -23.02 -5.96 11.25
N THR A 40 -23.51 -4.97 10.49
CA THR A 40 -23.14 -4.74 9.09
C THR A 40 -22.13 -3.60 8.93
N GLY A 41 -21.83 -2.85 10.00
CA GLY A 41 -20.92 -1.71 9.99
C GLY A 41 -21.48 -0.44 9.32
N ILE A 42 -22.39 -0.60 8.36
CA ILE A 42 -23.12 0.49 7.68
C ILE A 42 -24.61 0.15 7.54
N CYS A 43 -25.45 1.18 7.41
CA CYS A 43 -26.87 1.08 7.08
C CYS A 43 -27.33 2.29 6.26
N LYS A 44 -28.49 2.19 5.63
CA LYS A 44 -29.12 3.29 4.85
C LYS A 44 -30.40 3.76 5.53
N ILE A 45 -30.57 5.08 5.68
CA ILE A 45 -31.77 5.69 6.27
C ILE A 45 -32.38 6.66 5.25
N PRO A 46 -33.30 6.22 4.39
CA PRO A 46 -34.13 7.12 3.61
C PRO A 46 -35.04 7.95 4.54
N PRO A 47 -35.05 9.29 4.47
CA PRO A 47 -35.97 10.12 5.25
C PRO A 47 -37.42 9.97 4.73
N PRO A 48 -38.43 10.45 5.48
CA PRO A 48 -39.81 10.52 5.02
C PRO A 48 -39.92 11.23 3.66
N LYS A 49 -40.81 10.75 2.77
CA LYS A 49 -40.90 11.23 1.37
C LYS A 49 -41.19 12.73 1.24
N ASP A 50 -41.92 13.31 2.19
CA ASP A 50 -42.24 14.75 2.16
C ASP A 50 -41.12 15.61 2.75
N TRP A 51 -40.06 15.01 3.32
CA TRP A 51 -38.87 15.73 3.76
C TRP A 51 -37.93 15.97 2.58
N GLN A 52 -38.05 17.14 1.97
CA GLN A 52 -37.26 17.55 0.79
C GLN A 52 -36.62 18.92 1.06
N PRO A 53 -35.48 18.96 1.77
CA PRO A 53 -34.80 20.22 2.05
C PRO A 53 -34.31 20.86 0.73
N PRO A 54 -34.46 22.18 0.57
CA PRO A 54 -33.91 22.86 -0.60
C PRO A 54 -32.38 22.83 -0.56
N PHE A 55 -31.75 22.72 -1.73
CA PHE A 55 -30.31 22.83 -1.85
C PHE A 55 -29.90 24.31 -1.71
N ALA A 56 -29.13 24.64 -0.67
CA ALA A 56 -28.81 26.04 -0.34
C ALA A 56 -27.70 26.65 -1.20
N CYS A 57 -26.86 25.83 -1.85
CA CYS A 57 -25.72 26.33 -2.61
C CYS A 57 -26.11 26.67 -4.04
N ASP A 58 -25.69 27.85 -4.53
CA ASP A 58 -25.81 28.20 -5.94
C ASP A 58 -24.74 27.49 -6.76
N VAL A 59 -25.18 26.57 -7.61
CA VAL A 59 -24.30 25.76 -8.47
C VAL A 59 -23.55 26.62 -9.50
N LYS A 60 -24.11 27.76 -9.92
CA LYS A 60 -23.50 28.61 -10.96
C LYS A 60 -22.27 29.36 -10.46
N SER A 61 -22.22 29.65 -9.17
CA SER A 61 -21.12 30.37 -8.53
C SER A 61 -20.19 29.47 -7.70
N PHE A 62 -20.48 28.16 -7.64
CA PHE A 62 -19.69 27.21 -6.87
C PHE A 62 -18.44 26.75 -7.62
N CYS A 63 -17.28 27.28 -7.23
CA CYS A 63 -15.97 26.86 -7.74
C CYS A 63 -15.20 26.10 -6.66
N PHE A 64 -14.63 24.95 -7.02
CA PHE A 64 -13.70 24.21 -6.16
C PHE A 64 -12.55 23.63 -6.99
N THR A 65 -11.39 23.44 -6.36
CA THR A 65 -10.25 22.79 -7.01
C THR A 65 -10.45 21.27 -6.98
N PRO A 66 -10.59 20.59 -8.13
CA PRO A 66 -10.77 19.14 -8.15
C PRO A 66 -9.47 18.42 -7.77
N ARG A 67 -9.60 17.18 -7.27
CA ARG A 67 -8.47 16.27 -7.05
C ARG A 67 -8.48 15.17 -8.09
N VAL A 68 -7.33 14.89 -8.68
CA VAL A 68 -7.14 13.76 -9.61
C VAL A 68 -6.90 12.49 -8.81
N GLN A 69 -7.64 11.42 -9.11
CA GLN A 69 -7.42 10.09 -8.54
C GLN A 69 -7.07 9.10 -9.65
N ARG A 70 -5.89 8.47 -9.54
CA ARG A 70 -5.43 7.43 -10.48
C ARG A 70 -5.75 6.06 -9.89
N LEU A 71 -6.72 5.36 -10.48
CA LEU A 71 -7.24 4.10 -9.92
C LEU A 71 -6.15 3.03 -9.75
N ASN A 72 -5.21 2.95 -10.69
CA ASN A 72 -4.08 2.01 -10.65
C ASN A 72 -3.11 2.27 -9.48
N GLU A 73 -3.15 3.47 -8.89
CA GLU A 73 -2.29 3.91 -7.79
C GLU A 73 -3.09 4.03 -6.47
N LEU A 74 -4.40 3.73 -6.50
CA LEU A 74 -5.33 4.01 -5.40
C LEU A 74 -5.27 2.96 -4.28
N GLU A 75 -4.84 1.73 -4.58
CA GLU A 75 -4.72 0.68 -3.58
C GLU A 75 -3.74 1.10 -2.47
N ALA A 76 -4.16 1.00 -1.21
CA ALA A 76 -3.33 1.37 -0.05
C ALA A 76 -1.98 0.62 -0.01
N MET A 77 -1.95 -0.62 -0.48
CA MET A 77 -0.72 -1.40 -0.62
C MET A 77 0.22 -0.82 -1.70
N THR A 78 -0.35 -0.27 -2.77
CA THR A 78 0.39 0.39 -3.85
C THR A 78 0.92 1.75 -3.38
N ARG A 79 0.17 2.49 -2.55
CA ARG A 79 0.66 3.76 -1.97
C ARG A 79 1.89 3.58 -1.07
N VAL A 80 1.86 2.63 -0.14
CA VAL A 80 3.03 2.32 0.70
C VAL A 80 4.24 1.91 -0.14
N LYS A 81 4.00 1.15 -1.21
CA LYS A 81 5.04 0.76 -2.17
C LYS A 81 5.61 1.97 -2.92
N LEU A 82 4.78 2.92 -3.34
CA LEU A 82 5.20 4.14 -4.03
C LEU A 82 5.99 5.05 -3.08
N ASP A 83 5.51 5.26 -1.86
CA ASP A 83 6.21 6.05 -0.83
C ASP A 83 7.59 5.45 -0.50
N PHE A 84 7.69 4.12 -0.41
CA PHE A 84 8.97 3.43 -0.22
C PHE A 84 9.93 3.67 -1.40
N LEU A 85 9.44 3.57 -2.64
CA LEU A 85 10.26 3.81 -3.83
C LEU A 85 10.71 5.27 -3.94
N ASP A 86 9.85 6.22 -3.57
CA ASP A 86 10.17 7.65 -3.52
C ASP A 86 11.28 7.94 -2.49
N GLN A 87 11.15 7.41 -1.28
CA GLN A 87 12.18 7.55 -0.24
C GLN A 87 13.50 6.90 -0.64
N LEU A 88 13.46 5.71 -1.26
CA LEU A 88 14.64 5.03 -1.77
C LEU A 88 15.29 5.82 -2.91
N GLY A 89 14.48 6.41 -3.80
CA GLY A 89 14.95 7.28 -4.88
C GLY A 89 15.70 8.50 -4.33
N LYS A 90 15.07 9.23 -3.41
CA LYS A 90 15.66 10.38 -2.71
C LYS A 90 16.96 10.03 -1.99
N PHE A 91 17.02 8.86 -1.34
CA PHE A 91 18.24 8.38 -0.70
C PHE A 91 19.39 8.24 -1.71
N TRP A 92 19.15 7.60 -2.85
CA TRP A 92 20.20 7.43 -3.86
C TRP A 92 20.61 8.76 -4.50
N GLU A 93 19.66 9.66 -4.75
CA GLU A 93 19.95 11.02 -5.23
C GLU A 93 20.86 11.79 -4.26
N LEU A 94 20.60 11.68 -2.94
CA LEU A 94 21.47 12.27 -1.91
C LEU A 94 22.89 11.66 -1.91
N GLN A 95 23.04 10.40 -2.29
CA GLN A 95 24.34 9.74 -2.45
C GLN A 95 25.02 10.03 -3.81
N GLY A 96 24.40 10.86 -4.66
CA GLY A 96 24.92 11.19 -6.00
C GLY A 96 24.73 10.08 -7.04
N SER A 97 23.79 9.15 -6.82
CA SER A 97 23.48 8.07 -7.76
C SER A 97 22.00 8.03 -8.12
N ALA A 98 21.66 7.69 -9.36
CA ALA A 98 20.27 7.49 -9.74
C ALA A 98 19.83 6.06 -9.36
N LEU A 99 18.67 5.92 -8.70
CA LEU A 99 18.07 4.62 -8.42
C LEU A 99 17.75 3.88 -9.73
N ARG A 100 18.42 2.75 -9.97
CA ARG A 100 18.18 1.87 -11.13
C ARG A 100 17.67 0.51 -10.68
N ILE A 101 16.37 0.28 -10.88
CA ILE A 101 15.71 -1.00 -10.56
C ILE A 101 16.05 -2.04 -11.64
N PRO A 102 16.69 -3.17 -11.29
CA PRO A 102 17.04 -4.21 -12.24
C PRO A 102 15.83 -5.05 -12.66
N VAL A 103 15.96 -5.72 -13.81
CA VAL A 103 14.98 -6.70 -14.30
C VAL A 103 15.47 -8.10 -13.93
N VAL A 104 14.62 -8.90 -13.29
CA VAL A 104 14.88 -10.29 -12.90
C VAL A 104 13.78 -11.17 -13.52
N ASP A 105 14.18 -12.19 -14.28
CA ASP A 105 13.27 -13.13 -14.97
C ASP A 105 12.21 -12.40 -15.83
N GLY A 106 12.64 -11.36 -16.56
CA GLY A 106 11.79 -10.56 -17.46
C GLY A 106 10.83 -9.58 -16.77
N LYS A 107 10.89 -9.44 -15.44
CA LYS A 107 10.07 -8.50 -14.67
C LYS A 107 10.93 -7.53 -13.87
N LEU A 108 10.47 -6.30 -13.70
CA LEU A 108 11.10 -5.35 -12.79
C LEU A 108 11.13 -5.95 -11.37
N LEU A 109 12.29 -5.88 -10.73
CA LEU A 109 12.45 -6.38 -9.37
C LEU A 109 11.53 -5.60 -8.42
N GLY A 110 10.69 -6.33 -7.68
CA GLY A 110 9.83 -5.75 -6.66
C GLY A 110 10.63 -5.36 -5.42
N VAL A 111 11.32 -4.21 -5.45
CA VAL A 111 12.27 -3.77 -4.40
C VAL A 111 11.62 -3.68 -3.01
N TYR A 112 10.39 -3.15 -2.91
CA TYR A 112 9.62 -3.10 -1.67
C TYR A 112 9.22 -4.50 -1.15
N ALA A 113 8.84 -5.42 -2.04
CA ALA A 113 8.50 -6.78 -1.63
C ALA A 113 9.76 -7.53 -1.15
N LEU A 114 10.88 -7.31 -1.83
CA LEU A 114 12.17 -7.88 -1.46
C LEU A 114 12.62 -7.39 -0.08
N SER A 115 12.57 -6.07 0.20
CA SER A 115 12.92 -5.53 1.51
C SER A 115 12.02 -6.11 2.60
N LYS A 116 10.70 -6.14 2.38
CA LYS A 116 9.75 -6.68 3.37
C LYS A 116 10.00 -8.15 3.70
N VAL A 117 10.26 -8.99 2.70
CA VAL A 117 10.54 -10.42 2.89
C VAL A 117 11.89 -10.64 3.59
N VAL A 118 12.91 -9.84 3.29
CA VAL A 118 14.22 -9.97 3.95
C VAL A 118 14.15 -9.47 5.39
N SER A 119 13.45 -8.37 5.66
CA SER A 119 13.23 -7.87 7.02
C SER A 119 12.45 -8.87 7.88
N SER A 120 11.44 -9.57 7.32
CA SER A 120 10.70 -10.59 8.07
C SER A 120 11.52 -11.86 8.36
N GLU A 121 12.58 -12.12 7.59
CA GLU A 121 13.54 -13.21 7.81
C GLU A 121 14.75 -12.80 8.67
N GLY A 122 14.72 -11.61 9.29
CA GLY A 122 15.77 -11.15 10.21
C GLY A 122 16.85 -10.26 9.59
N GLY A 123 16.63 -9.74 8.37
CA GLY A 123 17.53 -8.80 7.71
C GLY A 123 18.59 -9.45 6.82
N PHE A 124 19.35 -8.62 6.10
CA PHE A 124 20.29 -9.08 5.07
C PHE A 124 21.35 -10.07 5.59
N GLU A 125 21.92 -9.80 6.77
CA GLU A 125 22.98 -10.61 7.34
C GLU A 125 22.51 -12.01 7.74
N VAL A 126 21.34 -12.10 8.37
CA VAL A 126 20.74 -13.37 8.83
C VAL A 126 20.39 -14.24 7.64
N VAL A 127 19.69 -13.68 6.65
CA VAL A 127 19.31 -14.39 5.42
C VAL A 127 20.55 -14.90 4.67
N THR A 128 21.64 -14.13 4.70
CA THR A 128 22.91 -14.53 4.08
C THR A 128 23.63 -15.64 4.84
N LYS A 129 23.71 -15.56 6.18
CA LYS A 129 24.33 -16.60 7.01
C LYS A 129 23.58 -17.92 6.91
N GLU A 130 22.24 -17.87 6.93
CA GLU A 130 21.37 -19.05 6.89
C GLU A 130 21.09 -19.55 5.45
N LYS A 131 21.69 -18.94 4.42
CA LYS A 131 21.51 -19.29 3.00
C LYS A 131 20.04 -19.35 2.54
N LYS A 132 19.20 -18.48 3.11
CA LYS A 132 17.73 -18.44 2.86
C LYS A 132 17.32 -17.70 1.58
N TRP A 133 18.26 -17.20 0.78
CA TRP A 133 17.97 -16.42 -0.44
C TRP A 133 17.11 -17.17 -1.48
N SER A 134 17.23 -18.49 -1.57
CA SER A 134 16.36 -19.31 -2.43
C SER A 134 14.91 -19.31 -1.94
N GLN A 135 14.70 -19.31 -0.62
CA GLN A 135 13.36 -19.23 -0.02
C GLN A 135 12.73 -17.85 -0.23
N VAL A 136 13.53 -16.78 -0.14
CA VAL A 136 13.11 -15.41 -0.47
C VAL A 136 12.64 -15.33 -1.93
N GLY A 137 13.41 -15.89 -2.86
CA GLY A 137 13.03 -15.95 -4.27
C GLY A 137 11.71 -16.68 -4.51
N ASN A 138 11.51 -17.82 -3.84
CA ASN A 138 10.26 -18.59 -3.94
C ASN A 138 9.06 -17.78 -3.40
N ARG A 139 9.21 -17.08 -2.27
CA ARG A 139 8.15 -16.21 -1.70
C ARG A 139 7.81 -15.02 -2.60
N MET A 140 8.80 -14.50 -3.34
CA MET A 140 8.59 -13.46 -4.35
C MET A 140 7.96 -13.99 -5.65
N GLY A 141 7.71 -15.30 -5.76
CA GLY A 141 7.11 -15.93 -6.93
C GLY A 141 8.09 -16.21 -8.07
N TYR A 142 9.40 -16.17 -7.82
CA TYR A 142 10.41 -16.61 -8.79
C TYR A 142 10.53 -18.14 -8.79
N GLN A 143 10.80 -18.70 -9.97
CA GLN A 143 10.96 -20.15 -10.12
C GLN A 143 12.26 -20.64 -9.44
N PRO A 144 12.21 -21.75 -8.67
CA PRO A 144 13.40 -22.33 -8.05
C PRO A 144 14.36 -22.88 -9.11
N GLY A 145 15.66 -22.89 -8.82
CA GLY A 145 16.69 -23.56 -9.64
C GLY A 145 17.43 -22.71 -10.67
N LYS A 146 16.99 -21.47 -10.97
CA LYS A 146 17.67 -20.57 -11.92
C LYS A 146 18.80 -19.71 -11.31
N GLY A 147 19.24 -19.97 -10.08
CA GLY A 147 20.21 -19.12 -9.37
C GLY A 147 19.64 -17.76 -8.93
N THR A 148 18.32 -17.57 -8.97
CA THR A 148 17.65 -16.30 -8.63
C THR A 148 17.96 -15.82 -7.22
N GLY A 149 18.13 -16.73 -6.24
CA GLY A 149 18.50 -16.34 -4.87
C GLY A 149 19.81 -15.57 -4.78
N SER A 150 20.85 -16.04 -5.49
CA SER A 150 22.16 -15.38 -5.54
C SER A 150 22.07 -14.00 -6.22
N LEU A 151 21.24 -13.88 -7.26
CA LEU A 151 21.00 -12.63 -7.96
C LEU A 151 20.22 -11.62 -7.10
N LEU A 152 19.21 -12.08 -6.36
CA LEU A 152 18.48 -11.26 -5.40
C LEU A 152 19.40 -10.73 -4.30
N LYS A 153 20.31 -11.56 -3.79
CA LYS A 153 21.33 -11.14 -2.82
C LYS A 153 22.20 -10.01 -3.38
N LEU A 154 22.70 -10.16 -4.62
CA LEU A 154 23.53 -9.14 -5.27
C LEU A 154 22.79 -7.81 -5.44
N HIS A 155 21.52 -7.86 -5.87
CA HIS A 155 20.71 -6.66 -6.02
C HIS A 155 20.34 -6.04 -4.67
N TYR A 156 20.10 -6.85 -3.65
CA TYR A 156 19.84 -6.37 -2.30
C TYR A 156 21.04 -5.61 -1.74
N ASP A 157 22.23 -6.24 -1.80
CA ASP A 157 23.48 -5.66 -1.31
C ASP A 157 23.79 -4.31 -1.98
N ARG A 158 23.52 -4.19 -3.29
CA ARG A 158 23.80 -2.97 -4.04
C ARG A 158 22.76 -1.87 -3.83
N ILE A 159 21.46 -2.20 -3.70
CA ILE A 159 20.37 -1.24 -3.79
C ILE A 159 19.70 -0.98 -2.43
N LEU A 160 19.49 -2.03 -1.65
CA LEU A 160 18.67 -2.01 -0.43
C LEU A 160 19.51 -1.97 0.84
N TYR A 161 20.65 -2.66 0.87
CA TYR A 161 21.46 -2.76 2.09
C TYR A 161 21.98 -1.40 2.59
N PRO A 162 22.47 -0.47 1.73
CA PRO A 162 22.83 0.87 2.18
C PRO A 162 21.64 1.64 2.77
N TYR A 163 20.45 1.46 2.18
CA TYR A 163 19.24 2.10 2.66
C TYR A 163 18.73 1.50 3.98
N GLU A 164 18.87 0.18 4.18
CA GLU A 164 18.55 -0.51 5.44
C GLU A 164 19.46 -0.04 6.59
N LEU A 165 20.76 0.14 6.32
CA LEU A 165 21.70 0.72 7.28
C LEU A 165 21.35 2.18 7.62
N PHE A 166 20.99 2.98 6.62
CA PHE A 166 20.52 4.35 6.81
C PHE A 166 19.25 4.40 7.68
N GLN A 167 18.26 3.54 7.41
CA GLN A 167 17.01 3.49 8.17
C GLN A 167 17.21 2.97 9.61
N SER A 168 18.12 2.04 9.84
CA SER A 168 18.41 1.49 11.17
C SER A 168 19.21 2.43 12.07
N GLY A 169 19.59 3.63 11.57
CA GLY A 169 20.34 4.62 12.34
C GLY A 169 21.84 4.31 12.47
N VAL A 170 22.33 3.29 11.76
CA VAL A 170 23.76 2.96 11.69
C VAL A 170 24.38 3.87 10.62
N SER A 171 25.04 4.94 11.06
CA SER A 171 25.67 5.93 10.16
C SER A 171 26.61 5.25 9.14
N LEU A 172 26.32 5.43 7.85
CA LEU A 172 27.19 5.05 6.72
C LEU A 172 28.39 6.01 6.60
N MET A 173 29.07 6.32 7.70
CA MET A 173 30.42 6.86 7.64
C MET A 173 31.37 5.67 7.70
N VAL A 174 31.76 5.15 6.53
CA VAL A 174 32.94 4.33 6.21
C VAL A 174 32.56 3.42 5.04
N ARG A 175 32.83 3.87 3.81
CA ARG A 175 33.09 3.04 2.61
C ARG A 175 33.39 3.86 1.34
N ASN A 176 33.33 5.19 1.39
CA ASN A 176 33.98 6.04 0.38
C ASN A 176 35.49 6.15 0.67
N ALA A 177 36.21 5.05 0.46
CA ALA A 177 37.63 5.12 0.12
C ALA A 177 37.73 4.86 -1.39
N PRO A 178 38.30 5.77 -2.19
CA PRO A 178 38.54 5.52 -3.60
C PRO A 178 39.49 4.32 -3.72
N ARG A 179 39.09 3.29 -4.47
CA ARG A 179 40.05 2.31 -4.98
C ARG A 179 40.88 3.04 -6.03
N ILE A 180 42.04 3.53 -5.58
CA ILE A 180 43.09 4.04 -6.44
C ILE A 180 43.74 2.83 -7.13
N PHE A 181 43.81 2.92 -8.46
CA PHE A 181 44.34 1.98 -9.47
C PHE A 181 43.48 0.75 -9.81
#